data_AF-A0A7G5XPY2-F1
#
_entry.id   AF-A0A7G5XPY2-F1
#
_cell.length_a   1.000
_cell.length_b   1.000
_cell.length_c   1.000
_cell.angle_alpha   90.00
_cell.angle_beta   90.00
_cell.angle_gamma   90.00
#
_symmetry.space_group_name_H-M   'P 1'
#
loop_
_entity.id
_entity.type
_entity.pdbx_description
1 polymer ?
#
loop_
_entity_poly.entity_id
_entity_poly.type
_entity_poly.pdbx_seq_one_letter_code
_entity_poly.pdbx_strand_id
1 'polypeptide(L)' 'SDTTTAFSSVAHICRDVNYGWIIRYMHANGASMFFICLYM' A
#
# COMPACT_ATOMS: atom_id res chain seq x y z
N SER A 1 11.92 13.63 -11.67
CA SER A 1 12.62 13.64 -10.37
C SER A 1 11.81 12.93 -9.29
N ASP A 2 11.04 11.92 -9.69
CA ASP A 2 9.93 11.34 -8.92
C ASP A 2 10.22 9.89 -8.53
N THR A 3 11.13 9.23 -9.24
CA THR A 3 11.58 7.86 -8.94
C THR A 3 12.46 7.80 -7.70
N THR A 4 13.24 8.84 -7.42
CA THR A 4 14.13 8.91 -6.25
C THR A 4 13.38 9.23 -4.96
N THR A 5 12.25 9.95 -5.06
CA THR A 5 11.41 10.32 -3.91
C THR A 5 10.31 9.30 -3.61
N ALA A 6 9.94 8.45 -4.59
CA ALA A 6 8.91 7.41 -4.42
C ALA A 6 9.25 6.40 -3.30
N PHE A 7 10.50 5.91 -3.25
CA PHE A 7 10.91 4.98 -2.18
C PHE A 7 10.89 5.66 -0.81
N SER A 8 11.35 6.90 -0.73
CA SER A 8 11.35 7.68 0.51
C SER A 8 9.92 7.99 1.00
N SER A 9 8.98 8.19 0.08
CA SER A 9 7.55 8.40 0.39
C SER A 9 6.90 7.14 0.98
N VAL A 10 7.17 5.96 0.41
CA VAL A 10 6.66 4.68 0.96
C VAL A 10 7.28 4.39 2.33
N ALA A 11 8.57 4.69 2.52
CA ALA A 11 9.23 4.55 3.82
C ALA A 11 8.62 5.49 4.88
N HIS A 12 8.30 6.74 4.50
CA HIS A 12 7.61 7.71 5.35
C HIS A 12 6.20 7.25 5.72
N ILE A 13 5.43 6.71 4.77
CA ILE A 13 4.09 6.14 5.05
C ILE A 13 4.17 4.93 5.99
N CYS A 14 5.18 4.08 5.85
CA CYS A 14 5.32 2.92 6.74
C CYS A 14 5.78 3.27 8.17
N ARG A 15 6.57 4.33 8.36
CA ARG A 15 7.18 4.66 9.67
C ARG A 15 6.59 5.87 10.38
N ASP A 16 6.15 6.86 9.62
CA ASP A 16 5.75 8.18 10.15
C ASP A 16 4.22 8.32 10.18
N VAL A 17 3.50 7.69 9.24
CA VAL A 17 2.04 7.70 9.24
C VAL A 17 1.50 6.68 10.24
N ASN A 18 0.73 7.18 11.21
CA ASN A 18 0.06 6.36 12.22
C ASN A 18 -0.87 5.34 11.52
N TYR A 19 -0.68 4.05 11.80
CA TYR A 19 -1.34 2.93 11.10
C TYR A 19 -1.03 2.77 9.59
N GLY A 20 0.00 3.41 9.06
CA GLY A 20 0.35 3.29 7.63
C GLY A 20 0.70 1.86 7.19
N TRP A 21 1.18 1.02 8.12
CA TRP A 21 1.36 -0.41 7.90
C TRP A 21 0.04 -1.16 7.71
N ILE A 22 -1.02 -0.78 8.42
CA ILE A 22 -2.37 -1.34 8.27
C ILE A 22 -2.92 -0.98 6.89
N ILE A 23 -2.71 0.27 6.44
CA ILE A 23 -3.16 0.73 5.12
C ILE A 23 -2.48 -0.07 4.01
N ARG A 24 -1.18 -0.39 4.11
CA ARG A 24 -0.49 -1.27 3.14
C ARG A 24 -1.06 -2.68 3.13
N TYR A 25 -1.31 -3.26 4.32
CA TYR A 25 -1.89 -4.61 4.41
C TYR A 25 -3.31 -4.65 3.84
N MET A 26 -4.13 -3.65 4.15
CA MET A 26 -5.48 -3.52 3.62
C MET A 26 -5.47 -3.33 2.11
N HIS A 27 -4.54 -2.56 1.54
CA HIS A 27 -4.41 -2.39 0.10
C HIS A 27 -3.97 -3.69 -0.60
N ALA A 28 -2.98 -4.40 -0.06
CA ALA A 28 -2.53 -5.68 -0.61
C ALA A 28 -3.62 -6.75 -0.53
N ASN A 29 -4.32 -6.86 0.60
CA ASN A 29 -5.44 -7.78 0.78
C ASN A 29 -6.65 -7.38 -0.07
N GLY A 30 -6.91 -6.07 -0.23
CA GLY A 30 -7.97 -5.53 -1.06
C GLY A 30 -7.75 -5.82 -2.55
N ALA A 31 -6.50 -5.77 -3.03
CA ALA A 31 -6.16 -6.18 -4.39
C ALA A 31 -6.49 -7.66 -4.63
N SER A 32 -6.13 -8.55 -3.69
CA SER A 32 -6.49 -9.98 -3.78
C SER A 32 -8.00 -10.20 -3.81
N MET A 33 -8.75 -9.52 -2.93
CA MET A 33 -10.22 -9.61 -2.92
C MET A 33 -10.85 -9.08 -4.20
N PHE A 34 -10.30 -8.05 -4.82
CA PHE A 34 -10.77 -7.52 -6.09
C PHE A 34 -10.70 -8.56 -7.21
N PHE A 35 -9.58 -9.28 -7.32
CA PHE A 35 -9.43 -10.35 -8.30
C PHE A 35 -10.34 -11.55 -8.00
N ILE A 36 -10.57 -11.87 -6.73
CA ILE A 36 -11.52 -12.93 -6.34
C ILE A 36 -12.94 -12.56 -6.78
N CYS A 37 -13.42 -11.33 -6.50
CA CYS A 37 -14.75 -10.88 -6.91
C CYS A 37 -14.97 -10.79 -8.42
N LEU A 38 -13.91 -10.60 -9.21
CA LEU A 38 -14.01 -10.57 -10.67
C LEU A 38 -14.00 -11.96 -11.30
N TYR A 39 -13.47 -12.95 -10.59
CA TYR A 39 -13.31 -14.31 -11.10
C TYR A 39 -14.43 -15.26 -10.61
N MET A 40 -15.05 -14.94 -9.48
CA MET A 40 -16.30 -15.57 -9.02
C MET A 40 -17.50 -15.04 -9.80
#